data_AF-A0A3E1Y8L4-F1
#
_entry.id   AF-A0A3E1Y8L4-F1
#
_cell.length_a   1.000
_cell.length_b   1.000
_cell.length_c   1.000
_cell.angle_alpha   90.00
_cell.angle_beta   90.00
_cell.angle_gamma   90.00
#
_symmetry.space_group_name_H-M   'P 1'
#
loop_
_entity.id
_entity.type
_entity.pdbx_description
1 polymer ?
#
loop_
_entity_poly.entity_id
_entity_poly.type
_entity_poly.pdbx_seq_one_letter_code
_entity_poly.pdbx_strand_id
1 'polypeptide(L)' 'MDKNLNLLLEALLPEGILYYFELTDASQTDTEISIYLEEKNIAPAEHQH' A
#
# COMPACT_ATOMS: atom_id res chain seq x y z
N MET A 1 0.02 13.36 -6.11
CA MET A 1 0.29 12.51 -4.95
C MET A 1 1.67 12.85 -4.42
N ASP A 2 1.78 13.16 -3.13
CA ASP A 2 3.01 13.65 -2.50
C ASP A 2 4.16 12.66 -2.62
N LYS A 3 5.29 13.10 -3.20
CA LYS A 3 6.48 12.24 -3.40
C LYS A 3 7.05 11.70 -2.08
N ASN A 4 6.94 12.48 -1.00
CA ASN A 4 7.44 12.09 0.32
C ASN A 4 6.59 10.98 0.96
N LEU A 5 5.28 10.97 0.72
CA LEU A 5 4.39 9.93 1.22
C LEU A 5 4.72 8.58 0.57
N ASN A 6 4.95 8.55 -0.74
CA ASN A 6 5.32 7.31 -1.44
C ASN A 6 6.62 6.71 -0.92
N LEU A 7 7.66 7.52 -0.70
CA LEU A 7 8.93 7.06 -0.14
C LEU A 7 8.77 6.46 1.28
N LEU A 8 7.89 7.05 2.08
CA LEU A 8 7.61 6.56 3.43
C LEU A 8 6.86 5.21 3.39
N LEU A 9 5.88 5.09 2.51
CA LEU A 9 5.14 3.84 2.32
C LEU A 9 6.07 2.73 1.82
N GLU A 10 6.94 2.99 0.86
CA GLU A 10 7.93 2.03 0.38
C GLU A 10 8.94 1.61 1.47
N ALA A 11 9.26 2.49 2.42
CA ALA A 11 10.16 2.18 3.52
C ALA A 11 9.51 1.39 4.66
N LEU A 12 8.22 1.61 4.91
CA LEU A 12 7.48 1.00 6.02
C LEU A 12 6.82 -0.32 5.64
N LEU A 13 6.41 -0.46 4.38
CA LEU A 13 5.65 -1.60 3.93
C LEU A 13 6.56 -2.73 3.43
N PRO A 14 6.14 -3.99 3.60
CA PRO A 14 6.82 -5.12 2.98
C PRO A 14 6.91 -4.95 1.46
N GLU A 15 8.04 -5.36 0.89
CA GLU A 15 8.26 -5.34 -0.55
C GLU A 15 7.12 -6.09 -1.27
N GLY A 16 6.57 -5.45 -2.31
CA GLY A 16 5.55 -6.03 -3.16
C GLY A 16 4.12 -6.05 -2.59
N ILE A 17 3.87 -5.55 -1.38
CA ILE A 17 2.51 -5.53 -0.83
C ILE A 17 1.56 -4.66 -1.68
N LEU A 18 2.06 -3.55 -2.22
CA LEU A 18 1.29 -2.64 -3.07
C LEU A 18 1.04 -3.20 -4.48
N TYR A 19 1.57 -4.38 -4.82
CA TYR A 19 1.13 -5.09 -6.03
C TYR A 19 -0.29 -5.60 -5.88
N TYR A 20 -0.62 -6.14 -4.71
CA TYR A 20 -1.91 -6.76 -4.40
C TYR A 20 -2.87 -5.83 -3.68
N PHE A 21 -2.37 -4.78 -3.01
CA PHE A 21 -3.18 -3.88 -2.22
C PHE A 21 -3.07 -2.42 -2.70
N GLU A 22 -4.15 -1.67 -2.53
CA GLU A 22 -4.22 -0.22 -2.73
C GLU A 22 -4.28 0.49 -1.38
N LEU A 23 -3.56 1.61 -1.27
CA LEU A 23 -3.69 2.50 -0.13
C LEU A 23 -5.03 3.22 -0.20
N THR A 24 -5.88 3.02 0.80
CA THR A 24 -7.18 3.69 0.89
C THR A 24 -7.14 4.90 1.80
N ASP A 25 -6.37 4.82 2.89
CA ASP A 25 -6.19 5.91 3.83
C ASP A 25 -4.88 5.79 4.61
N ALA A 26 -4.39 6.91 5.12
CA ALA A 26 -3.26 6.93 6.04
C ALA A 26 -3.45 8.06 7.06
N SER A 27 -3.31 7.72 8.34
CA SER A 27 -3.38 8.68 9.43
C SER A 27 -2.16 8.55 10.32
N GLN A 28 -1.62 9.67 10.78
CA GLN A 28 -0.51 9.69 11.73
C GLN A 28 -0.92 10.42 13.01
N THR A 29 -0.43 9.91 14.13
CA THR A 29 -0.33 10.61 15.41
C THR A 29 1.14 10.96 15.66
N ASP A 30 1.44 11.58 16.79
CA ASP A 30 2.83 11.90 17.16
C ASP A 30 3.71 10.66 17.37
N THR A 31 3.11 9.48 17.57
CA THR A 31 3.83 8.24 17.91
C THR A 31 3.50 7.06 17.03
N GLU A 32 2.51 7.16 16.15
CA GLU A 32 1.99 6.04 15.39
C GLU A 32 1.58 6.46 13.98
N ILE A 33 1.81 5.57 13.02
CA ILE A 33 1.30 5.69 11.66
C ILE A 33 0.37 4.49 11.42
N SER A 34 -0.89 4.79 11.13
CA SER A 34 -1.88 3.82 10.68
C SER A 34 -2.00 3.89 9.16
N ILE A 35 -1.84 2.74 8.50
CA ILE A 35 -1.90 2.58 7.04
C ILE A 35 -3.04 1.61 6.73
N TYR A 36 -4.01 2.06 5.95
CA TYR A 36 -5.17 1.26 5.57
C TYR A 36 -5.05 0.84 4.11
N LEU A 37 -5.18 -0.47 3.89
CA LEU A 37 -4.98 -1.11 2.61
C LEU A 37 -6.24 -1.90 2.23
N GLU A 38 -6.64 -1.82 0.97
CA GLU A 38 -7.70 -2.65 0.39
C GLU A 38 -7.11 -3.57 -0.68
N GLU A 39 -7.53 -4.84 -0.69
CA GLU A 39 -7.08 -5.79 -1.70
C GLU A 39 -7.61 -5.38 -3.06
N LYS A 40 -6.71 -5.28 -4.03
CA LYS A 40 -7.10 -5.04 -5.41
C LYS A 40 -7.81 -6.27 -5.93
N ASN A 41 -8.95 -6.08 -6.57
CA ASN A 41 -9.68 -7.14 -7.24
C ASN A 41 -9.06 -7.49 -8.61
N ILE A 42 -7.75 -7.78 -8.62
CA ILE A 42 -7.01 -8.26 -9.80
C ILE A 42 -6.91 -9.77 -9.74
N ALA A 43 -7.36 -10.43 -10.80
CA ALA A 43 -7.14 -11.85 -10.97
C ALA A 43 -5.61 -12.13 -10.97
N PRO A 44 -5.14 -13.20 -10.31
CA PRO A 44 -3.75 -13.60 -10.37
C PRO A 44 -3.32 -13.72 -11.84
N ALA A 45 -2.18 -13.13 -12.21
CA ALA A 45 -1.66 -13.22 -13.58
C ALA A 45 -1.49 -14.68 -14.05
N GLU A 46 -1.31 -15.62 -13.10
CA GLU A 46 -1.28 -17.07 -13.32
C GLU A 46 -2.57 -17.67 -13.89
N HIS A 47 -3.66 -16.90 -13.93
CA HIS A 47 -4.97 -17.33 -14.44
C HIS A 47 -5.49 -16.48 -15.61
N GLN A 48 -4.64 -15.62 -16.19
CA GLN A 48 -4.94 -14.94 -17.45
C GLN A 48 -4.55 -15.85 -18.62
N HIS A 49 -5.36 -16.89 -18.87
CA HIS A 49 -5.25 -17.77 -20.03
C HIS A 49 -6.28 -17.40 -21.11
#